data_AF-A0A7S4J3E0-F1
#
_entry.id   AF-A0A7S4J3E0-F1
#
_cell.length_a   1.000
_cell.length_b   1.000
_cell.length_c   1.000
_cell.angle_alpha   90.00
_cell.angle_beta   90.00
_cell.angle_gamma   90.00
#
_symmetry.space_group_name_H-M   'P 1'
#
loop_
_entity.id
_entity.type
_entity.pdbx_description
1 polymer ?
#
loop_
_entity_poly.entity_id
_entity_poly.type
_entity_poly.pdbx_seq_one_letter_code
_entity_poly.pdbx_strand_id
1 'polypeptide(L)'
;MKRPPRVRSRARSTIVSLTTGLFPPTQQIIGCCVIPVMQHWFVLLRYHSRAAYTLIELSLEVAFQIEVLSYVAYFTTPWGLAFDRLGRGCALTMLLSHWLWFGSACLRKLQPLIDALYGTAVGQALESGLEGVEGLVNLGIDTVEMGVQQSQTTSSKVLEVVKQPARMLKRASTLSAWRASVQQAESRRTDHVPDKARQSKAAGKRK
;
A
#
# COMPACT_ATOMS: atom_id res chain seq x y z
N MET A 1 -23.90 5.94 -20.16
CA MET A 1 -23.34 5.30 -18.96
C MET A 1 -21.81 5.23 -19.09
N LYS A 2 -21.06 6.14 -18.46
CA LYS A 2 -19.57 6.21 -18.56
C LYS A 2 -18.94 5.21 -17.60
N ARG A 3 -18.20 4.23 -18.11
CA ARG A 3 -17.44 3.28 -17.27
C ARG A 3 -16.24 4.01 -16.64
N PRO A 4 -15.97 3.82 -15.33
CA PRO A 4 -14.81 4.44 -14.70
C PRO A 4 -13.50 3.86 -15.29
N PRO A 5 -12.44 4.68 -15.39
CA PRO A 5 -11.16 4.24 -15.92
C PRO A 5 -10.56 3.17 -15.02
N ARG A 6 -10.31 1.98 -15.57
CA ARG A 6 -9.66 0.90 -14.85
C ARG A 6 -8.17 1.23 -14.73
N VAL A 7 -7.72 1.64 -13.55
CA VAL A 7 -6.30 1.76 -13.21
C VAL A 7 -5.73 0.35 -13.09
N ARG A 8 -5.43 -0.29 -14.22
CA ARG A 8 -4.71 -1.58 -14.24
C ARG A 8 -3.24 -1.31 -13.94
N SER A 9 -2.68 -2.13 -13.05
CA SER A 9 -1.32 -2.07 -12.50
C SER A 9 -0.26 -1.76 -13.56
N ARG A 10 0.37 -0.57 -13.45
CA ARG A 10 1.42 -0.09 -14.37
C ARG A 10 2.62 -1.05 -14.46
N ALA A 11 2.89 -1.87 -13.44
CA ALA A 11 3.99 -2.83 -13.42
C ALA A 11 3.95 -3.89 -14.54
N ARG A 12 2.75 -4.29 -15.00
CA ARG A 12 2.62 -5.27 -16.09
C ARG A 12 2.98 -4.67 -17.46
N SER A 13 2.88 -3.35 -17.60
CA SER A 13 3.24 -2.64 -18.83
C SER A 13 4.73 -2.76 -19.13
N THR A 14 5.58 -2.67 -18.11
CA THR A 14 7.04 -2.67 -18.29
C THR A 14 7.55 -4.02 -18.79
N ILE A 15 7.10 -5.12 -18.18
CA ILE A 15 7.44 -6.48 -18.62
C ILE A 15 6.91 -6.74 -20.04
N VAL A 16 5.69 -6.29 -20.35
CA VAL A 16 5.13 -6.41 -21.71
C VAL A 16 5.93 -5.57 -22.71
N SER A 17 6.36 -4.37 -22.34
CA SER A 17 7.18 -3.50 -23.22
C SER A 17 8.52 -4.15 -23.56
N LEU A 18 9.11 -4.86 -22.60
CA LEU A 18 10.33 -5.65 -22.77
C LEU A 18 10.11 -6.86 -23.68
N THR A 19 9.02 -7.59 -23.50
CA THR A 19 8.73 -8.78 -24.31
C THR A 19 8.17 -8.45 -25.70
N THR A 20 7.59 -7.26 -25.91
CA THR A 20 7.11 -6.80 -27.21
C THR A 20 8.20 -6.19 -28.10
N GLY A 21 9.46 -6.20 -27.65
CA GLY A 21 10.57 -5.60 -28.40
C GLY A 21 10.53 -4.07 -28.44
N LEU A 22 9.81 -3.43 -27.51
CA LEU A 22 9.72 -1.97 -27.43
C LEU A 22 11.04 -1.34 -26.92
N PHE A 23 11.93 -2.17 -26.39
CA PHE A 23 13.30 -1.82 -26.02
C PHE A 23 14.25 -2.87 -26.62
N PRO A 24 15.39 -2.46 -27.23
CA PRO A 24 16.37 -3.43 -27.68
C PRO A 24 16.86 -4.25 -26.48
N PRO A 25 17.09 -5.56 -26.62
CA PRO A 25 17.57 -6.42 -25.54
C PRO A 25 19.05 -6.13 -25.26
N THR A 26 19.31 -4.99 -24.63
CA THR A 26 20.65 -4.63 -24.19
C THR A 26 20.96 -5.31 -22.87
N GLN A 27 22.24 -5.60 -22.63
CA GLN A 27 22.69 -6.27 -21.41
C GLN A 27 22.25 -5.52 -20.14
N GLN A 28 22.24 -4.19 -20.19
CA GLN A 28 21.84 -3.34 -19.07
C GLN A 28 20.37 -3.53 -18.71
N ILE A 29 19.50 -3.57 -19.72
CA ILE A 29 18.07 -3.76 -19.54
C ILE A 29 17.80 -5.18 -19.02
N ILE A 30 18.50 -6.18 -19.58
CA ILE A 30 18.41 -7.57 -19.12
C ILE A 30 18.85 -7.67 -17.65
N GLY A 31 19.98 -7.08 -17.27
CA GLY A 31 20.49 -7.07 -15.89
C GLY A 31 19.46 -6.53 -14.89
N CYS A 32 18.84 -5.38 -15.22
CA CYS A 32 17.77 -4.79 -14.41
C CYS A 32 16.52 -5.69 -14.29
N CYS A 33 16.25 -6.57 -15.26
CA CYS A 33 15.08 -7.46 -15.27
C CYS A 33 15.36 -8.83 -14.64
N VAL A 34 16.61 -9.29 -14.68
CA VAL A 34 17.01 -10.60 -14.15
C VAL A 34 16.80 -10.66 -12.64
N ILE A 35 17.11 -9.59 -11.91
CA ILE A 35 17.02 -9.60 -10.44
C ILE A 35 15.56 -9.76 -9.95
N PRO A 36 14.56 -9.01 -10.46
CA PRO A 36 13.15 -9.27 -10.14
C PRO A 36 12.65 -10.66 -10.55
N VAL A 37 13.20 -11.25 -11.62
CA VAL A 37 12.89 -12.62 -12.04
C VAL A 37 13.48 -13.63 -11.05
N MET A 38 14.71 -13.42 -10.58
CA MET A 38 15.35 -14.24 -9.55
C MET A 38 14.57 -14.20 -8.24
N GLN A 39 14.02 -13.05 -7.84
CA GLN A 39 13.12 -12.95 -6.67
C GLN A 39 11.95 -13.94 -6.75
N HIS A 40 11.38 -14.15 -7.96
CA HIS A 40 10.29 -15.11 -8.15
C HIS A 40 10.76 -16.57 -8.05
N TRP A 41 12.02 -16.88 -8.35
CA TRP A 41 12.53 -18.25 -8.23
C TRP A 41 12.62 -18.70 -6.77
N PHE A 42 12.86 -17.76 -5.85
CA PHE A 42 12.92 -18.04 -4.41
C PHE A 42 11.55 -18.08 -3.73
N VAL A 43 10.43 -17.93 -4.46
CA VAL A 43 9.08 -17.95 -3.87
C VAL A 43 8.78 -19.24 -3.12
N LEU A 44 9.36 -20.37 -3.55
CA LEU A 44 9.18 -21.67 -2.90
C LEU A 44 9.86 -21.74 -1.53
N LEU A 45 10.94 -20.98 -1.31
CA LEU A 45 11.66 -20.98 -0.04
C LEU A 45 10.81 -20.43 1.11
N ARG A 46 9.80 -19.60 0.80
CA ARG A 46 8.82 -19.09 1.76
C ARG A 46 8.10 -20.20 2.54
N TYR A 47 7.91 -21.37 1.93
CA TYR A 47 7.24 -22.51 2.57
C TYR A 47 8.12 -23.27 3.57
N HIS A 48 9.45 -23.12 3.46
CA HIS A 48 10.40 -23.80 4.35
C HIS A 48 10.90 -22.90 5.46
N SER A 49 11.30 -21.66 5.14
CA SER A 49 11.77 -20.69 6.13
C SER A 49 11.42 -19.27 5.72
N ARG A 50 10.44 -18.69 6.42
CA ARG A 50 10.00 -17.32 6.18
C ARG A 50 11.11 -16.29 6.42
N ALA A 51 11.97 -16.53 7.41
CA ALA A 51 13.08 -15.63 7.73
C ALA A 51 14.14 -15.65 6.63
N ALA A 52 14.57 -16.83 6.17
CA ALA A 52 15.53 -16.96 5.09
C ALA A 52 15.00 -16.35 3.78
N TYR A 53 13.72 -16.62 3.45
CA TYR A 53 13.05 -16.01 2.31
C TYR A 53 13.09 -14.47 2.39
N THR A 54 12.76 -13.90 3.54
CA THR A 54 12.75 -12.44 3.74
C THR A 54 14.15 -11.84 3.59
N LEU A 55 15.19 -12.50 4.12
CA LEU A 55 16.57 -12.04 3.99
C LEU A 55 17.04 -12.04 2.54
N ILE A 56 16.79 -13.13 1.81
CA ILE A 56 17.16 -13.24 0.39
C ILE A 56 16.41 -12.20 -0.45
N GLU A 57 15.10 -12.05 -0.23
CA GLU A 57 14.27 -11.05 -0.92
C GLU A 57 14.81 -9.64 -0.68
N LEU A 58 15.21 -9.32 0.56
CA LEU A 58 15.80 -8.02 0.91
C LEU A 58 17.18 -7.82 0.27
N SER A 59 18.04 -8.83 0.25
CA SER A 59 19.36 -8.76 -0.40
C SER A 59 19.24 -8.56 -1.91
N LEU A 60 18.33 -9.29 -2.57
CA LEU A 60 18.05 -9.14 -3.99
C LEU A 60 17.44 -7.77 -4.30
N GLU A 61 16.61 -7.24 -3.40
CA GLU A 61 16.04 -5.90 -3.53
C GLU A 61 17.14 -4.83 -3.52
N VAL A 62 18.11 -4.89 -2.60
CA VAL A 62 19.24 -3.95 -2.58
C VAL A 62 20.09 -4.07 -3.84
N ALA A 63 20.39 -5.31 -4.28
CA ALA A 63 21.14 -5.54 -5.52
C ALA A 63 20.41 -4.95 -6.74
N PHE A 64 19.09 -5.12 -6.82
CA PHE A 64 18.25 -4.54 -7.87
C PHE A 64 18.33 -3.01 -7.89
N GLN A 65 18.28 -2.36 -6.73
CA GLN A 65 18.37 -0.90 -6.65
C GLN A 65 19.71 -0.38 -7.15
N ILE A 66 20.81 -1.04 -6.75
CA ILE A 66 22.15 -0.71 -7.23
C ILE A 66 22.22 -0.85 -8.76
N GLU A 67 21.77 -1.99 -9.28
CA GLU A 67 21.77 -2.28 -10.72
C GLU A 67 20.99 -1.23 -11.52
N VAL A 68 19.76 -0.92 -11.10
CA VAL A 68 18.91 0.07 -11.77
C VAL A 68 19.55 1.46 -11.73
N LEU A 69 20.10 1.89 -10.58
CA LEU A 69 20.73 3.20 -10.45
C LEU A 69 22.03 3.30 -11.26
N SER A 70 22.81 2.22 -11.34
CA SER A 70 24.03 2.16 -12.15
C SER A 70 23.73 2.24 -13.65
N TYR A 71 22.60 1.68 -14.10
CA TYR A 71 22.29 1.59 -15.53
C TYR A 71 21.28 2.61 -16.06
N VAL A 72 20.55 3.34 -15.21
CA VAL A 72 19.48 4.26 -15.65
C VAL A 72 19.97 5.33 -16.64
N ALA A 73 21.19 5.82 -16.49
CA ALA A 73 21.77 6.83 -17.39
C ALA A 73 22.07 6.28 -18.78
N TYR A 74 22.31 4.97 -18.89
CA TYR A 74 22.68 4.26 -20.12
C TYR A 74 21.48 3.75 -20.91
N PHE A 75 20.26 3.98 -20.42
CA PHE A 75 19.04 3.64 -21.16
C PHE A 75 18.92 4.61 -22.34
N THR A 76 19.39 4.11 -23.48
CA THR A 76 19.40 4.76 -24.78
C THR A 76 18.77 3.80 -25.79
N THR A 77 18.00 4.33 -26.72
CA THR A 77 17.33 3.58 -27.77
C THR A 77 17.51 4.21 -29.14
N PRO A 78 17.63 3.39 -30.21
CA PRO A 78 17.70 3.90 -31.57
C PRO A 78 16.46 4.69 -32.02
N TRP A 79 15.32 4.61 -31.31
CA TRP A 79 14.10 5.34 -31.68
C TRP A 79 14.08 6.81 -31.21
N GLY A 80 15.18 7.29 -30.61
CA GLY A 80 15.40 8.70 -30.30
C GLY A 80 15.01 9.12 -28.88
N LEU A 81 15.27 10.40 -28.57
CA LEU A 81 15.27 10.97 -27.22
C LEU A 81 13.94 10.81 -26.46
N ALA A 82 12.81 10.80 -27.17
CA ALA A 82 11.50 10.64 -26.55
C ALA A 82 11.33 9.25 -25.89
N PHE A 83 11.84 8.21 -26.54
CA PHE A 83 11.76 6.84 -26.01
C PHE A 83 12.79 6.60 -24.90
N ASP A 84 13.95 7.26 -24.94
CA ASP A 84 14.92 7.25 -23.83
C ASP A 84 14.28 7.73 -22.52
N ARG A 85 13.54 8.84 -22.59
CA ARG A 85 12.82 9.40 -21.43
C ARG A 85 11.77 8.44 -20.89
N LEU A 86 11.06 7.73 -21.77
CA LEU A 86 10.08 6.73 -21.37
C LEU A 86 10.74 5.53 -20.66
N GLY A 87 11.83 5.00 -21.22
CA GLY A 87 12.57 3.88 -20.61
C GLY A 87 13.08 4.23 -19.22
N ARG A 88 13.71 5.40 -19.07
CA ARG A 88 14.18 5.92 -17.77
C ARG A 88 13.02 6.17 -16.81
N GLY A 89 11.92 6.75 -17.29
CA GLY A 89 10.71 6.97 -16.50
C GLY A 89 10.10 5.66 -15.98
N CYS A 90 10.07 4.61 -16.80
CA CYS A 90 9.63 3.28 -16.40
C CYS A 90 10.53 2.67 -15.32
N ALA A 91 11.85 2.77 -15.49
CA ALA A 91 12.82 2.28 -14.49
C ALA A 91 12.67 3.00 -13.14
N LEU A 92 12.59 4.33 -13.15
CA LEU A 92 12.41 5.15 -11.94
C LEU A 92 11.04 4.90 -11.29
N THR A 93 9.98 4.71 -12.07
CA THR A 93 8.64 4.41 -11.53
C THR A 93 8.60 3.02 -10.88
N MET A 94 9.30 2.04 -11.48
CA MET A 94 9.47 0.71 -10.90
C MET A 94 10.23 0.80 -9.57
N LEU A 95 11.37 1.49 -9.55
CA LEU A 95 12.15 1.74 -8.34
C LEU A 95 11.32 2.42 -7.25
N LEU A 96 10.59 3.49 -7.57
CA LEU A 96 9.70 4.17 -6.63
C LEU A 96 8.63 3.23 -6.08
N SER A 97 8.05 2.36 -6.91
CA SER A 97 7.04 1.39 -6.47
C SER A 97 7.61 0.41 -5.44
N HIS A 98 8.86 -0.01 -5.62
CA HIS A 98 9.57 -0.86 -4.67
C HIS A 98 9.87 -0.14 -3.35
N TRP A 99 10.31 1.12 -3.41
CA TRP A 99 10.50 1.95 -2.22
C TRP A 99 9.22 2.15 -1.41
N LEU A 100 8.08 2.37 -2.07
CA LEU A 100 6.78 2.50 -1.40
C LEU A 100 6.36 1.17 -0.76
N TRP A 101 6.58 0.04 -1.44
CA TRP A 101 6.32 -1.28 -0.88
C TRP A 101 7.18 -1.55 0.36
N PHE A 102 8.49 -1.31 0.26
CA PHE A 102 9.43 -1.48 1.36
C PHE A 102 9.09 -0.56 2.54
N GLY A 103 8.82 0.72 2.27
CA GLY A 103 8.37 1.69 3.27
C GLY A 103 7.11 1.23 3.98
N SER A 104 6.13 0.67 3.24
CA SER A 104 4.91 0.12 3.85
C SER A 104 5.17 -1.09 4.75
N ALA A 105 6.16 -1.93 4.41
CA ALA A 105 6.57 -3.06 5.23
C ALA A 105 7.26 -2.59 6.52
N CYS A 106 8.16 -1.60 6.41
CA CYS A 106 8.83 -0.97 7.56
C CYS A 106 7.82 -0.30 8.50
N LEU A 107 6.86 0.46 7.98
CA LEU A 107 5.82 1.09 8.79
C LEU A 107 5.00 0.07 9.59
N ARG A 108 4.64 -1.07 8.98
CA ARG A 108 3.92 -2.15 9.70
C ARG A 108 4.75 -2.75 10.83
N LYS A 109 6.07 -2.77 10.70
CA LYS A 109 6.97 -3.26 11.75
C LYS A 109 7.22 -2.21 12.83
N LEU A 110 7.18 -0.93 12.49
CA LEU A 110 7.23 0.17 13.46
C LEU A 110 5.91 0.42 14.18
N GLN A 111 4.78 -0.08 13.68
CA GLN A 111 3.45 0.16 14.27
C GLN A 111 3.40 -0.09 15.79
N PRO A 112 3.92 -1.20 16.35
CA PRO A 112 3.88 -1.42 17.80
C PRO A 112 4.69 -0.37 18.60
N LEU A 113 5.80 0.11 18.04
CA LEU A 113 6.59 1.19 18.65
C LEU A 113 5.82 2.51 18.63
N ILE A 114 5.16 2.80 17.50
CA ILE A 114 4.29 3.97 17.35
C ILE A 114 3.15 3.89 18.38
N ASP A 115 2.47 2.74 18.47
CA ASP A 115 1.38 2.54 19.42
C ASP A 115 1.86 2.65 20.88
N ALA A 116 3.06 2.17 21.20
CA ALA A 116 3.67 2.34 22.51
C ALA A 116 3.95 3.82 22.83
N LEU A 117 4.52 4.58 21.88
CA LEU A 117 4.84 6.00 22.06
C LEU A 117 3.57 6.88 22.17
N TYR A 118 2.57 6.63 21.34
CA TYR A 118 1.30 7.36 21.41
C TYR A 118 0.45 6.95 22.61
N GLY A 119 0.46 5.66 22.97
CA GLY A 119 -0.26 5.16 24.14
C GLY A 119 0.26 5.74 25.45
N THR A 120 1.59 5.85 25.62
CA THR A 120 2.18 6.47 26.82
C THR A 120 1.97 7.98 26.86
N ALA A 121 2.19 8.69 25.75
CA ALA A 121 2.03 10.14 25.72
C ALA A 121 0.57 10.59 25.91
N VAL A 122 -0.38 9.92 25.25
CA VAL A 122 -1.82 10.23 25.41
C VAL A 122 -2.31 9.78 26.79
N GLY A 123 -1.84 8.63 27.29
CA GLY A 123 -2.17 8.15 28.63
C GLY A 123 -1.75 9.14 29.71
N GLN A 124 -0.49 9.57 29.70
CA GLN A 124 0.04 10.55 30.67
C GLN A 124 -0.65 11.92 30.57
N ALA A 125 -0.96 12.38 29.36
CA ALA A 125 -1.68 13.65 29.17
C ALA A 125 -3.13 13.59 29.68
N LEU A 126 -3.78 12.43 29.57
CA LEU A 126 -5.15 12.25 30.07
C LEU A 126 -5.18 12.15 31.60
N GLU A 127 -4.24 11.39 32.17
CA GLU A 127 -4.15 11.15 33.62
C GLU A 127 -3.80 12.45 34.37
N SER A 128 -2.80 13.20 33.89
CA SER A 128 -2.48 14.53 34.44
C SER A 128 -3.62 15.56 34.28
N GLY A 129 -4.41 15.45 33.22
CA GLY A 129 -5.62 16.27 33.03
C GLY A 129 -6.72 15.93 34.04
N LEU A 130 -6.93 14.65 34.36
CA LEU A 130 -7.94 14.20 35.32
C LEU A 130 -7.57 14.58 36.75
N GLU A 131 -6.31 14.39 37.15
CA GLU A 131 -5.83 14.79 38.48
C GLU A 131 -5.96 16.30 38.70
N GLY A 132 -5.70 17.11 37.67
CA GLY A 132 -5.91 18.56 37.73
C GLY A 132 -7.38 18.95 37.93
N VAL A 133 -8.32 18.21 37.33
CA VAL A 133 -9.76 18.45 37.49
C VAL A 133 -10.24 18.01 38.87
N GLU A 134 -9.82 16.86 39.37
CA GLU A 134 -10.18 16.40 40.72
C GLU A 134 -9.62 17.32 41.82
N GLY A 135 -8.40 17.83 41.63
CA GLY A 135 -7.81 18.84 42.53
C GLY A 135 -8.61 20.15 42.57
N LEU A 136 -9.11 20.61 41.41
CA LEU A 136 -9.97 21.80 41.32
C LEU A 136 -11.33 21.60 41.98
N VAL A 137 -11.92 20.41 41.87
CA VAL A 137 -13.19 20.05 42.52
C VAL A 137 -13.01 19.98 44.04
N ASN A 138 -11.92 19.39 44.53
CA ASN A 138 -11.67 19.25 45.97
C ASN A 138 -11.28 20.56 46.67
N LEU A 139 -10.83 21.58 45.94
CA LEU A 139 -10.56 22.91 46.48
C LEU A 139 -11.82 23.73 46.82
N GLY A 140 -13.02 23.16 46.63
CA GLY A 140 -14.27 23.81 47.03
C GLY A 140 -14.48 25.16 46.33
N ILE A 141 -13.97 25.30 45.10
CA ILE A 141 -14.16 26.50 44.29
C ILE A 141 -15.61 26.46 43.78
N ASP A 142 -16.54 26.93 44.60
CA ASP A 142 -17.96 27.15 44.26
C ASP A 142 -18.15 28.28 43.21
N THR A 143 -17.07 28.76 42.58
CA THR A 143 -17.07 29.88 41.61
C THR A 143 -17.02 29.43 40.15
N VAL A 144 -17.42 28.20 39.83
CA VAL A 144 -17.56 27.72 38.44
C VAL A 144 -18.83 28.29 37.74
N GLU A 145 -19.58 29.20 38.38
CA GLU A 145 -20.67 29.92 37.71
C GLU A 145 -20.22 31.12 36.85
N MET A 146 -19.02 31.68 37.04
CA MET A 146 -18.57 32.85 36.26
C MET A 146 -17.78 32.53 34.96
N GLY A 147 -17.47 31.26 34.68
CA GLY A 147 -16.72 30.85 33.47
C GLY A 147 -17.59 30.32 32.32
N VAL A 148 -18.90 30.19 32.52
CA VAL A 148 -19.82 29.55 31.55
C VAL A 148 -19.97 30.37 30.25
N GLN A 149 -19.66 31.67 30.25
CA GLN A 149 -19.72 32.47 29.02
C GLN A 149 -18.45 32.40 28.16
N GLN A 150 -17.26 32.09 28.72
CA GLN A 150 -16.04 31.94 27.89
C GLN A 150 -15.83 30.49 27.43
N SER A 151 -16.40 29.52 28.14
CA SER A 151 -16.35 28.08 27.83
C SER A 151 -17.32 27.61 26.73
N GLN A 152 -18.18 28.49 26.19
CA GLN A 152 -18.98 28.14 25.00
C GLN A 152 -18.14 28.06 23.71
N THR A 153 -16.97 28.70 23.68
CA THR A 153 -16.09 28.65 22.49
C THR A 153 -15.20 27.39 22.48
N THR A 154 -14.72 26.92 23.64
CA THR A 154 -13.90 25.71 23.79
C THR A 154 -14.72 24.42 23.75
N SER A 155 -15.95 24.41 24.28
CA SER A 155 -16.83 23.25 24.22
C SER A 155 -17.21 22.87 22.77
N SER A 156 -17.31 23.85 21.86
CA SER A 156 -17.51 23.57 20.43
C SER A 156 -16.32 22.83 19.78
N LYS A 157 -15.09 23.11 20.22
CA LYS A 157 -13.88 22.45 19.72
C LYS A 157 -13.73 21.04 20.28
N VAL A 158 -14.07 20.82 21.55
CA VAL A 158 -14.06 19.46 22.15
C VAL A 158 -15.16 18.58 21.53
N LEU A 159 -16.36 19.13 21.26
CA LEU A 159 -17.40 18.42 20.50
C LEU A 159 -17.01 18.15 19.03
N GLU A 160 -16.19 18.99 18.40
CA GLU A 160 -15.60 18.71 17.08
C GLU A 160 -14.61 17.54 17.12
N VAL A 161 -13.79 17.43 18.17
CA VAL A 161 -12.86 16.31 18.39
C VAL A 161 -13.63 15.01 18.67
N VAL A 162 -14.73 15.05 19.44
CA VAL A 162 -15.61 13.88 19.67
C VAL A 162 -16.43 13.50 18.42
N LYS A 163 -16.67 14.43 17.49
CA LYS A 163 -17.31 14.12 16.18
C LYS A 163 -16.36 13.42 15.20
N GLN A 164 -15.04 13.48 15.38
CA GLN A 164 -14.09 12.78 14.51
C GLN A 164 -14.24 11.24 14.52
N PRO A 165 -14.37 10.54 15.66
CA PRO A 165 -14.58 9.09 15.67
C PRO A 165 -15.91 8.69 15.01
N ALA A 166 -16.98 9.50 15.13
CA ALA A 166 -18.24 9.26 14.42
C ALA A 166 -18.09 9.38 12.88
N ARG A 167 -17.25 10.31 12.40
CA ARG A 167 -16.89 10.41 10.98
C ARG A 167 -16.00 9.25 10.52
N MET A 168 -15.14 8.71 11.40
CA MET A 168 -14.35 7.51 11.12
C MET A 168 -15.21 6.23 11.04
N LEU A 169 -16.23 6.10 11.89
CA LEU A 169 -17.20 4.99 11.82
C LEU A 169 -18.02 4.99 10.52
N LYS A 170 -18.40 6.18 10.00
CA LYS A 170 -18.99 6.31 8.65
C LYS A 170 -18.03 5.94 7.50
N ARG A 171 -16.71 6.07 7.71
CA ARG A 171 -15.70 5.59 6.75
C ARG A 171 -15.50 4.07 6.82
N ALA A 172 -15.59 3.49 8.02
CA ALA A 172 -15.55 2.05 8.20
C ALA A 172 -16.77 1.36 7.55
N SER A 173 -17.97 1.94 7.66
CA SER A 173 -19.17 1.40 7.00
C SER A 173 -19.08 1.48 5.48
N THR A 174 -18.55 2.56 4.91
CA THR A 174 -18.32 2.67 3.45
C THR A 174 -17.25 1.70 2.94
N LEU A 175 -16.21 1.42 3.73
CA LEU A 175 -15.24 0.35 3.40
C LEU A 175 -15.86 -1.06 3.42
N SER A 176 -16.75 -1.34 4.37
CA SER A 176 -17.47 -2.63 4.41
C SER A 176 -18.41 -2.80 3.22
N ALA A 177 -19.16 -1.74 2.85
CA ALA A 177 -20.03 -1.74 1.67
C ALA A 177 -19.23 -1.89 0.37
N TRP A 178 -18.05 -1.28 0.27
CA TRP A 178 -17.16 -1.44 -0.86
C TRP A 178 -16.61 -2.87 -0.96
N ARG A 179 -16.17 -3.48 0.14
CA ARG A 179 -15.71 -4.89 0.16
C ARG A 179 -16.82 -5.86 -0.28
N ALA A 180 -18.04 -5.67 0.20
CA ALA A 180 -19.19 -6.46 -0.21
C ALA A 180 -19.48 -6.31 -1.71
N SER A 181 -19.38 -5.08 -2.24
CA SER A 181 -19.54 -4.81 -3.68
C SER A 181 -18.45 -5.48 -4.53
N VAL A 182 -17.21 -5.53 -4.05
CA VAL A 182 -16.10 -6.23 -4.72
C VAL A 182 -16.32 -7.73 -4.74
N GLN A 183 -16.69 -8.34 -3.60
CA GLN A 183 -17.01 -9.78 -3.53
C GLN A 183 -18.17 -10.16 -4.44
N GLN A 184 -19.24 -9.35 -4.49
CA GLN A 184 -20.38 -9.59 -5.38
C GLN A 184 -20.00 -9.45 -6.86
N ALA A 185 -19.06 -8.55 -7.20
CA ALA A 185 -18.55 -8.45 -8.56
C ALA A 185 -17.67 -9.64 -8.95
N GLU A 186 -16.97 -10.25 -7.98
CA GLU A 186 -16.11 -11.42 -8.19
C GLU A 186 -16.92 -12.70 -8.39
N SER A 187 -18.01 -12.90 -7.63
CA SER A 187 -18.91 -14.06 -7.82
C SER A 187 -19.62 -14.05 -9.17
N ARG A 188 -20.07 -12.89 -9.65
CA ARG A 188 -20.66 -12.77 -11.01
C ARG A 188 -19.67 -13.12 -12.12
N ARG A 189 -18.37 -13.03 -11.85
CA ARG A 189 -17.32 -13.34 -12.82
C ARG A 189 -17.06 -14.84 -12.93
N THR A 190 -17.26 -15.60 -11.85
CA THR A 190 -17.17 -17.05 -11.86
C THR A 190 -18.39 -17.70 -12.51
N ASP A 191 -19.57 -17.07 -12.41
CA ASP A 191 -20.82 -17.59 -12.96
C ASP A 191 -20.96 -17.41 -14.48
N HIS A 192 -20.10 -16.59 -15.10
CA HIS A 192 -20.17 -16.27 -16.52
C HIS A 192 -19.11 -16.96 -17.39
N VAL A 193 -18.58 -18.11 -16.92
CA VAL A 193 -17.80 -19.00 -17.79
C VAL A 193 -18.78 -19.76 -18.69
N PRO A 194 -18.84 -19.48 -20.01
CA PRO A 194 -19.78 -20.16 -20.89
C PRO A 194 -19.50 -21.67 -20.93
N ASP A 195 -20.54 -22.48 -20.73
CA ASP A 195 -20.49 -23.95 -20.66
C ASP A 195 -19.83 -24.63 -21.88
N LYS A 196 -19.72 -23.91 -23.00
CA LYS A 196 -19.01 -24.38 -24.20
C LYS A 196 -17.55 -24.74 -23.92
N ALA A 197 -16.90 -24.15 -22.91
CA ALA A 197 -15.53 -24.50 -22.53
C ALA A 197 -15.44 -25.79 -21.69
N ARG A 198 -16.53 -26.24 -21.06
CA ARG A 198 -16.56 -27.53 -20.33
C ARG A 198 -16.82 -28.72 -21.26
N GLN A 199 -17.59 -28.53 -22.33
CA GLN A 199 -17.91 -29.62 -23.26
C GLN A 199 -16.71 -30.05 -24.13
N SER A 200 -15.79 -29.15 -24.48
CA SER A 200 -14.61 -29.51 -25.30
C SER A 200 -13.56 -30.34 -24.54
N LYS A 201 -13.51 -30.27 -23.21
CA LYS A 201 -12.59 -31.09 -22.39
C LYS A 201 -13.10 -32.52 -22.17
N ALA A 202 -14.41 -32.78 -22.22
CA ALA A 202 -14.96 -34.12 -22.05
C ALA A 202 -14.77 -35.00 -23.30
N ALA A 203 -14.71 -34.40 -24.50
CA ALA A 203 -14.59 -35.14 -25.75
C ALA A 203 -13.17 -35.68 -26.04
N GLY A 204 -12.13 -35.16 -25.38
CA GLY A 204 -10.73 -35.52 -25.66
C GLY A 204 -10.17 -36.73 -24.90
N LYS A 205 -10.97 -37.42 -24.07
CA LYS A 205 -10.50 -38.51 -23.18
C LYS A 205 -10.89 -39.93 -23.61
N ARG A 206 -11.42 -40.10 -24.82
CA ARG A 206 -11.65 -41.43 -25.43
C ARG A 206 -10.65 -41.66 -26.57
N LYS A 207 -9.41 -41.95 -26.23
CA LYS A 207 -8.45 -42.70 -27.06
C LYS A 207 -7.50 -43.45 -26.14
#